data_AF-A0A3M1IT84-F1
#
_entry.id   AF-A0A3M1IT84-F1
#
_cell.length_a   1.000
_cell.length_b   1.000
_cell.length_c   1.000
_cell.angle_alpha   90.00
_cell.angle_beta   90.00
_cell.angle_gamma   90.00
#
_symmetry.space_group_name_H-M   'P 1'
#
loop_
_entity.id
_entity.type
_entity.pdbx_description
1 polymer ?
#
loop_
_entity_poly.entity_id
_entity_poly.type
_entity_poly.pdbx_seq_one_letter_code
_entity_poly.pdbx_strand_id
1 'polypeptide(L)'
;MSRKNYNTDSKSIVIAVHHFPPNFKGGAEWRAHRTAKWLQEQGHSVQVICVESVSDSTTSNLRWVDDTFDGLSVRRLYLNLNNAPNRARREYDNPWITEHLTGFLPQLKPDIFHLISGYLMTAGAIKAAKSLGIPVVATLTDFWFLCPRHTLRRTSGDICTANTALDCARCKFEEKRRYRLPAQKAPQLANLLWRGLRAAPPVSETTAEMTRRADVLKTTLASVDVA
;
A
#
# COMPACT_ATOMS: atom_id res chain seq x y z
N MET A 1 -13.21 -1.15 -46.59
CA MET A 1 -13.13 -2.30 -45.66
C MET A 1 -11.82 -2.23 -44.91
N SER A 2 -11.83 -1.67 -43.69
CA SER A 2 -10.63 -1.50 -42.87
C SER A 2 -10.32 -2.81 -42.15
N ARG A 3 -9.15 -3.40 -42.42
CA ARG A 3 -8.64 -4.57 -41.71
C ARG A 3 -8.37 -4.17 -40.25
N LYS A 4 -9.15 -4.70 -39.31
CA LYS A 4 -8.78 -4.70 -37.89
C LYS A 4 -7.51 -5.52 -37.75
N ASN A 5 -6.36 -4.88 -37.62
CA ASN A 5 -5.13 -5.52 -37.19
C ASN A 5 -5.34 -5.93 -35.72
N TYR A 6 -5.69 -7.20 -35.50
CA TYR A 6 -5.62 -7.77 -34.16
C TYR A 6 -4.14 -7.88 -33.80
N ASN A 7 -3.66 -6.99 -32.93
CA ASN A 7 -2.30 -7.05 -32.42
C ASN A 7 -2.16 -8.31 -31.55
N THR A 8 -1.37 -9.27 -32.00
CA THR A 8 -1.08 -10.53 -31.31
C THR A 8 -0.36 -10.35 -29.97
N ASP A 9 0.04 -9.12 -29.64
CA ASP A 9 0.68 -8.72 -28.38
C ASP A 9 -0.27 -8.04 -27.36
N SER A 10 -1.59 -8.08 -27.57
CA SER A 10 -2.53 -7.55 -26.55
C SER A 10 -2.37 -8.34 -25.25
N LYS A 11 -2.26 -7.62 -24.13
CA LYS A 11 -2.00 -8.15 -22.78
C LYS A 11 -3.14 -7.74 -21.87
N SER A 12 -3.48 -8.60 -20.91
CA SER A 12 -4.36 -8.29 -19.79
C SER A 12 -3.51 -7.81 -18.62
N ILE A 13 -3.74 -6.58 -18.15
CA ILE A 13 -2.94 -5.92 -17.13
C ILE A 13 -3.85 -5.48 -15.99
N VAL A 14 -3.50 -5.86 -14.77
CA VAL A 14 -4.16 -5.35 -13.56
C VAL A 14 -3.26 -4.31 -12.92
N ILE A 15 -3.76 -3.09 -12.75
CA ILE A 15 -3.07 -2.01 -12.03
C ILE A 15 -3.71 -1.87 -10.65
N ALA A 16 -2.93 -2.13 -9.61
CA ALA A 16 -3.32 -1.93 -8.22
C ALA A 16 -2.73 -0.63 -7.67
N VAL A 17 -3.56 0.23 -7.09
CA VAL A 17 -3.14 1.52 -6.53
C VAL A 17 -3.92 1.85 -5.27
N HIS A 18 -3.29 2.54 -4.33
CA HIS A 18 -3.89 2.86 -3.03
C HIS A 18 -5.22 3.62 -3.12
N HIS A 19 -5.36 4.60 -4.02
CA HIS A 19 -6.63 5.27 -4.36
C HIS A 19 -6.71 5.55 -5.87
N PHE A 20 -7.86 6.01 -6.36
CA PHE A 20 -8.04 6.36 -7.77
C PHE A 20 -9.03 7.51 -7.97
N PRO A 21 -8.90 8.33 -9.04
CA PRO A 21 -9.90 9.34 -9.38
C PRO A 21 -11.29 8.72 -9.64
N PRO A 22 -12.39 9.49 -9.56
CA PRO A 22 -12.43 10.96 -9.38
C PRO A 22 -12.34 11.43 -7.92
N ASN A 23 -12.58 10.55 -6.96
CA ASN A 23 -12.74 10.90 -5.55
C ASN A 23 -11.41 11.24 -4.87
N PHE A 24 -10.32 10.62 -5.33
CA PHE A 24 -8.96 10.87 -4.82
C PHE A 24 -8.07 11.40 -5.94
N LYS A 25 -7.36 12.49 -5.65
CA LYS A 25 -6.51 13.20 -6.61
C LYS A 25 -5.15 13.45 -5.97
N GLY A 26 -4.20 12.57 -6.27
CA GLY A 26 -2.81 12.68 -5.85
C GLY A 26 -1.84 12.22 -6.94
N GLY A 27 -0.55 12.26 -6.64
CA GLY A 27 0.50 11.98 -7.63
C GLY A 27 0.52 10.53 -8.11
N ALA A 28 0.28 9.58 -7.20
CA ALA A 28 0.28 8.16 -7.53
C ALA A 28 -1.04 7.72 -8.19
N GLU A 29 -2.17 8.34 -7.83
CA GLU A 29 -3.47 8.15 -8.44
C GLU A 29 -3.48 8.60 -9.91
N TRP A 30 -2.93 9.79 -10.20
CA TRP A 30 -2.80 10.26 -11.58
C TRP A 30 -1.76 9.50 -12.38
N ARG A 31 -0.69 9.01 -11.73
CA ARG A 31 0.26 8.10 -12.37
C ARG A 31 -0.45 6.81 -12.80
N ALA A 32 -1.20 6.18 -11.89
CA ALA A 32 -1.96 4.97 -12.20
C ALA A 32 -2.96 5.21 -13.33
N HIS A 33 -3.71 6.32 -13.29
CA HIS A 33 -4.65 6.67 -14.35
C HIS A 33 -3.95 6.85 -15.71
N ARG A 34 -2.88 7.64 -15.78
CA ARG A 34 -2.16 7.88 -17.03
C ARG A 34 -1.51 6.63 -17.58
N THR A 35 -0.90 5.80 -16.72
CA THR A 35 -0.34 4.50 -17.13
C THR A 35 -1.44 3.58 -17.67
N ALA A 36 -2.56 3.47 -16.96
CA ALA A 36 -3.69 2.64 -17.37
C ALA A 36 -4.27 3.12 -18.72
N LYS A 37 -4.45 4.43 -18.87
CA LYS A 37 -5.01 5.02 -20.08
C LYS A 37 -4.10 4.82 -21.28
N TRP A 38 -2.80 5.08 -21.12
CA TRP A 38 -1.82 4.86 -22.18
C TRP A 38 -1.77 3.39 -22.61
N LEU A 39 -1.76 2.44 -21.66
CA LEU A 39 -1.79 1.00 -21.96
C LEU A 39 -3.07 0.59 -22.71
N GLN A 40 -4.22 1.13 -22.31
CA GLN A 40 -5.49 0.92 -23.01
C GLN A 40 -5.42 1.45 -24.46
N GLU A 41 -4.85 2.64 -24.67
CA GLU A 41 -4.66 3.25 -25.99
C GLU A 41 -3.70 2.44 -26.88
N GLN A 42 -2.75 1.72 -26.29
CA GLN A 42 -1.89 0.77 -27.02
C GLN A 42 -2.60 -0.56 -27.36
N GLY A 43 -3.87 -0.72 -26.99
CA GLY A 43 -4.66 -1.91 -27.29
C GLY A 43 -4.53 -3.05 -26.27
N HIS A 44 -4.00 -2.78 -25.08
CA HIS A 44 -4.02 -3.73 -23.95
C HIS A 44 -5.35 -3.64 -23.19
N SER A 45 -5.75 -4.75 -22.57
CA SER A 45 -6.88 -4.76 -21.64
C SER A 45 -6.38 -4.38 -20.25
N VAL A 46 -7.00 -3.37 -19.63
CA VAL A 46 -6.55 -2.84 -18.34
C VAL A 46 -7.70 -2.83 -17.35
N GLN A 47 -7.47 -3.46 -16.20
CA GLN A 47 -8.35 -3.39 -15.03
C GLN A 47 -7.62 -2.66 -13.90
N VAL A 48 -8.22 -1.60 -13.37
CA VAL A 48 -7.72 -0.91 -12.19
C VAL A 48 -8.37 -1.50 -10.94
N ILE A 49 -7.62 -1.65 -9.86
CA ILE A 49 -8.14 -1.94 -8.53
C ILE A 49 -7.57 -0.95 -7.52
N CYS A 50 -8.43 -0.39 -6.68
CA CYS A 50 -8.02 0.60 -5.68
C CYS A 50 -8.81 0.51 -4.39
N VAL A 51 -8.29 1.10 -3.31
CA VAL A 51 -9.05 1.28 -2.07
C VAL A 51 -9.80 2.61 -2.14
N GLU A 52 -11.09 2.59 -1.80
CA GLU A 52 -11.97 3.75 -1.76
C GLU A 52 -12.22 4.21 -0.33
N SER A 53 -12.27 3.29 0.63
CA SER A 53 -12.40 3.59 2.04
C SER A 53 -11.79 2.49 2.92
N VAL A 54 -11.29 2.88 4.09
CA VAL A 54 -10.76 1.96 5.12
C VAL A 54 -11.61 1.86 6.38
N SER A 55 -12.72 2.60 6.43
CA SER A 55 -13.60 2.69 7.60
C SER A 55 -15.06 2.57 7.22
N ASP A 56 -15.37 1.73 6.23
CA ASP A 56 -16.74 1.51 5.78
C ASP A 56 -17.51 0.64 6.77
N SER A 57 -18.47 1.24 7.49
CA SER A 57 -19.30 0.55 8.48
C SER A 57 -20.34 -0.40 7.89
N THR A 58 -20.56 -0.39 6.57
CA THR A 58 -21.53 -1.27 5.89
C THR A 58 -21.02 -2.70 5.66
N THR A 59 -19.73 -2.96 5.91
CA THR A 59 -19.13 -4.30 5.84
C THR A 59 -18.38 -4.64 7.13
N SER A 60 -18.32 -5.93 7.47
CA SER A 60 -17.51 -6.41 8.59
C SER A 60 -16.02 -6.50 8.24
N ASN A 61 -15.69 -6.66 6.96
CA ASN A 61 -14.34 -6.87 6.45
C ASN A 61 -14.05 -6.03 5.19
N LEU A 62 -14.44 -6.51 4.00
CA LEU A 62 -14.17 -5.95 2.69
C LEU A 62 -15.41 -6.15 1.82
N ARG A 63 -15.87 -5.08 1.17
CA ARG A 63 -16.78 -5.15 0.02
C ARG A 63 -16.16 -4.41 -1.16
N TRP A 64 -16.72 -4.56 -2.34
CA TRP A 64 -16.25 -3.84 -3.53
C TRP A 64 -17.41 -3.35 -4.39
N VAL A 65 -17.10 -2.38 -5.25
CA VAL A 65 -17.97 -1.89 -6.32
C VAL A 65 -17.14 -1.84 -7.59
N ASP A 66 -17.69 -2.33 -8.69
CA ASP A 66 -17.12 -2.15 -10.01
C ASP A 66 -17.74 -0.92 -10.65
N ASP A 67 -16.91 -0.02 -11.17
CA ASP A 67 -17.35 1.15 -11.94
C ASP A 67 -16.42 1.41 -13.13
N THR A 68 -16.66 2.53 -13.81
CA THR A 68 -15.79 3.00 -14.88
C THR A 68 -15.39 4.44 -14.62
N PHE A 69 -14.15 4.76 -14.95
CA PHE A 69 -13.66 6.13 -14.93
C PHE A 69 -12.81 6.38 -16.18
N ASP A 70 -13.20 7.38 -16.98
CA ASP A 70 -12.49 7.75 -18.21
C ASP A 70 -12.28 6.55 -19.18
N GLY A 71 -13.30 5.69 -19.26
CA GLY A 71 -13.28 4.47 -20.09
C GLY A 71 -12.44 3.31 -19.54
N LEU A 72 -11.84 3.45 -18.35
CA LEU A 72 -11.14 2.36 -17.65
C LEU A 72 -12.11 1.62 -16.73
N SER A 73 -12.03 0.29 -16.71
CA SER A 73 -12.71 -0.53 -15.70
C SER A 73 -11.99 -0.41 -14.36
N VAL A 74 -12.72 -0.10 -13.30
CA VAL A 74 -12.15 0.12 -11.96
C VAL A 74 -12.92 -0.70 -10.93
N ARG A 75 -12.20 -1.44 -10.09
CA ARG A 75 -12.74 -2.10 -8.91
C ARG A 75 -12.34 -1.31 -7.66
N ARG A 76 -13.33 -0.80 -6.94
CA ARG A 76 -13.16 0.01 -5.73
C ARG A 76 -13.42 -0.82 -4.50
N LEU A 77 -12.41 -0.96 -3.64
CA LEU A 77 -12.45 -1.73 -2.40
C LEU A 77 -12.82 -0.84 -1.22
N TYR A 78 -13.79 -1.28 -0.44
CA TYR A 78 -14.18 -0.65 0.81
C TYR A 78 -13.88 -1.61 1.96
N LEU A 79 -12.98 -1.21 2.85
CA LEU A 79 -12.54 -1.99 3.99
C LEU A 79 -13.14 -1.41 5.27
N ASN A 80 -13.29 -2.26 6.29
CA ASN A 80 -13.58 -1.84 7.65
C ASN A 80 -12.43 -2.20 8.60
N LEU A 81 -11.35 -1.42 8.57
CA LEU A 81 -10.18 -1.66 9.42
C LEU A 81 -10.46 -1.44 10.92
N ASN A 82 -11.58 -0.82 11.28
CA ASN A 82 -11.99 -0.67 12.68
C ASN A 82 -12.39 -2.03 13.30
N ASN A 83 -12.89 -2.96 12.48
CA ASN A 83 -13.24 -4.32 12.92
C ASN A 83 -12.06 -5.30 12.86
N ALA A 84 -10.88 -4.84 12.44
CA ALA A 84 -9.76 -5.75 12.23
C ALA A 84 -9.07 -6.12 13.56
N PRO A 85 -8.87 -7.42 13.88
CA PRO A 85 -8.31 -7.84 15.17
C PRO A 85 -6.94 -7.23 15.51
N ASN A 86 -6.11 -6.99 14.50
CA ASN A 86 -4.84 -6.26 14.63
C ASN A 86 -4.73 -5.25 13.50
N ARG A 87 -5.21 -4.02 13.76
CA ARG A 87 -5.19 -2.93 12.78
C ARG A 87 -3.77 -2.60 12.30
N ALA A 88 -2.78 -2.56 13.18
CA ALA A 88 -1.40 -2.22 12.82
C ALA A 88 -0.82 -3.21 11.80
N ARG A 89 -1.08 -4.51 11.98
CA ARG A 89 -0.68 -5.54 11.02
C ARG A 89 -1.39 -5.38 9.68
N ARG A 90 -2.67 -5.04 9.71
CA ARG A 90 -3.53 -4.90 8.52
C ARG A 90 -3.18 -3.70 7.65
N GLU A 91 -2.43 -2.73 8.17
CA GLU A 91 -1.90 -1.61 7.38
C GLU A 91 -0.79 -2.05 6.40
N TYR A 92 -0.14 -3.20 6.63
CA TYR A 92 0.96 -3.68 5.78
C TYR A 92 0.83 -5.13 5.30
N ASP A 93 0.03 -5.95 5.96
CA ASP A 93 -0.23 -7.35 5.63
C ASP A 93 -1.71 -7.65 5.85
N ASN A 94 -2.54 -7.39 4.84
CA ASN A 94 -3.99 -7.54 4.95
C ASN A 94 -4.52 -8.82 4.26
N PRO A 95 -4.87 -9.86 5.04
CA PRO A 95 -5.54 -11.05 4.51
C PRO A 95 -6.82 -10.77 3.71
N TRP A 96 -7.59 -9.71 4.02
CA TRP A 96 -8.81 -9.43 3.27
C TRP A 96 -8.52 -9.01 1.83
N ILE A 97 -7.47 -8.21 1.62
CA ILE A 97 -6.99 -7.85 0.29
C ILE A 97 -6.45 -9.10 -0.43
N THR A 98 -5.69 -9.93 0.30
CA THR A 98 -5.11 -11.16 -0.25
C THR A 98 -6.21 -12.09 -0.76
N GLU A 99 -7.20 -12.40 0.08
CA GLU A 99 -8.34 -13.27 -0.23
C GLU A 99 -9.15 -12.74 -1.42
N HIS A 100 -9.49 -11.44 -1.40
CA HIS A 100 -10.24 -10.83 -2.49
C HIS A 100 -9.49 -10.94 -3.83
N LEU A 101 -8.19 -10.62 -3.84
CA LEU A 101 -7.39 -10.67 -5.07
C LEU A 101 -7.13 -12.10 -5.54
N THR A 102 -6.93 -13.06 -4.64
CA THR A 102 -6.80 -14.47 -5.02
C THR A 102 -8.07 -14.99 -5.69
N GLY A 103 -9.26 -14.51 -5.30
CA GLY A 103 -10.52 -14.85 -5.96
C GLY A 103 -10.80 -14.07 -7.25
N PHE A 104 -10.31 -12.82 -7.35
CA PHE A 104 -10.62 -11.94 -8.48
C PHE A 104 -9.66 -12.09 -9.67
N LEU A 105 -8.35 -12.17 -9.42
CA LEU A 105 -7.34 -12.23 -10.49
C LEU A 105 -7.53 -13.41 -11.47
N PRO A 106 -7.92 -14.63 -11.03
CA PRO A 106 -8.17 -15.74 -11.95
C PRO A 106 -9.30 -15.47 -12.96
N GLN A 107 -10.24 -14.57 -12.65
CA GLN A 107 -11.32 -14.19 -13.55
C GLN A 107 -10.83 -13.31 -14.71
N LEU A 108 -9.78 -12.52 -14.44
CA LEU A 108 -9.18 -11.58 -15.40
C LEU A 108 -8.02 -12.20 -16.20
N LYS A 109 -7.40 -13.26 -15.64
CA LYS A 109 -6.19 -13.92 -16.17
C LYS A 109 -5.13 -12.91 -16.64
N PRO A 110 -4.68 -12.00 -15.76
CA PRO A 110 -3.73 -10.97 -16.16
C PRO A 110 -2.38 -11.58 -16.50
N ASP A 111 -1.77 -11.08 -17.58
CA ASP A 111 -0.38 -11.34 -17.93
C ASP A 111 0.57 -10.64 -16.93
N ILE A 112 0.16 -9.48 -16.40
CA ILE A 112 0.96 -8.66 -15.48
C ILE A 112 0.08 -8.06 -14.39
N PHE A 113 0.55 -8.11 -13.14
CA PHE A 113 0.03 -7.33 -12.03
C PHE A 113 0.99 -6.19 -11.71
N HIS A 114 0.55 -4.95 -11.90
CA HIS A 114 1.35 -3.75 -11.65
C HIS A 114 0.86 -3.04 -10.38
N LEU A 115 1.67 -3.06 -9.33
CA LEU A 115 1.42 -2.32 -8.10
C LEU A 115 2.03 -0.91 -8.17
N ILE A 116 1.23 0.12 -7.93
CA ILE A 116 1.68 1.52 -7.81
C ILE A 116 1.41 1.99 -6.38
N SER A 117 2.49 2.11 -5.59
CA SER A 117 2.47 2.21 -4.13
C SER A 117 1.89 0.98 -3.43
N GLY A 118 2.56 0.53 -2.37
CA GLY A 118 2.02 -0.52 -1.48
C GLY A 118 1.05 0.01 -0.43
N TYR A 119 0.89 1.34 -0.30
CA TYR A 119 -0.05 1.93 0.65
C TYR A 119 -1.47 1.41 0.39
N LEU A 120 -2.22 1.05 1.43
CA LEU A 120 -3.58 0.47 1.40
C LEU A 120 -3.77 -0.87 0.67
N MET A 121 -3.04 -1.14 -0.42
CA MET A 121 -3.02 -2.43 -1.13
C MET A 121 -2.23 -3.49 -0.35
N THR A 122 -1.29 -3.06 0.50
CA THR A 122 -0.49 -3.89 1.41
C THR A 122 0.40 -4.92 0.69
N ALA A 123 1.18 -5.69 1.45
CA ALA A 123 1.88 -6.87 0.92
C ALA A 123 0.90 -7.94 0.41
N GLY A 124 -0.35 -7.92 0.88
CA GLY A 124 -1.39 -8.87 0.50
C GLY A 124 -1.64 -8.89 -1.01
N ALA A 125 -1.60 -7.71 -1.67
CA ALA A 125 -1.76 -7.64 -3.12
C ALA A 125 -0.66 -8.38 -3.90
N ILE A 126 0.60 -8.19 -3.49
CA ILE A 126 1.74 -8.90 -4.08
C ILE A 126 1.64 -10.40 -3.80
N LYS A 127 1.37 -10.78 -2.54
CA LYS A 127 1.25 -12.18 -2.14
C LYS A 127 0.17 -12.91 -2.95
N ALA A 128 -0.99 -12.29 -3.15
CA ALA A 128 -2.07 -12.85 -3.97
C ALA A 128 -1.61 -13.10 -5.40
N ALA A 129 -1.08 -12.08 -6.08
CA ALA A 129 -0.61 -12.21 -7.46
C ALA A 129 0.50 -13.28 -7.62
N LYS A 130 1.51 -13.26 -6.73
CA LYS A 130 2.60 -14.25 -6.73
C LYS A 130 2.10 -15.67 -6.47
N SER A 131 1.12 -15.85 -5.57
CA SER A 131 0.54 -17.17 -5.28
C SER A 131 -0.16 -17.80 -6.49
N LEU A 132 -0.60 -16.97 -7.44
CA LEU A 132 -1.23 -17.38 -8.68
C LEU A 132 -0.24 -17.49 -9.86
N GLY A 133 1.06 -17.29 -9.61
CA GLY A 133 2.09 -17.32 -10.65
C GLY A 133 2.08 -16.11 -11.59
N ILE A 134 1.36 -15.04 -11.24
CA ILE A 134 1.27 -13.83 -12.07
C ILE A 134 2.56 -13.01 -11.89
N PRO A 135 3.22 -12.59 -12.98
CA PRO A 135 4.33 -11.63 -12.93
C PRO A 135 3.92 -10.32 -12.24
N VAL A 136 4.76 -9.83 -11.32
CA VAL A 136 4.47 -8.63 -10.52
C VAL A 136 5.52 -7.57 -10.74
N VAL A 137 5.07 -6.40 -11.16
CA VAL A 137 5.88 -5.17 -11.25
C VAL A 137 5.42 -4.20 -10.17
N ALA A 138 6.35 -3.52 -9.49
CA ALA A 138 6.06 -2.50 -8.50
C ALA A 138 6.71 -1.17 -8.85
N THR A 139 5.93 -0.10 -8.87
CA THR A 139 6.42 1.28 -8.97
C THR A 139 6.33 1.95 -7.60
N LEU A 140 7.48 2.38 -7.08
CA LEU A 140 7.63 2.94 -5.73
C LEU A 140 7.46 4.46 -5.76
N THR A 141 6.23 4.94 -5.57
CA THR A 141 5.93 6.38 -5.57
C THR A 141 6.14 7.07 -4.22
N ASP A 142 6.39 6.29 -3.18
CA ASP A 142 6.59 6.75 -1.81
C ASP A 142 7.50 5.76 -1.06
N PHE A 143 7.83 6.08 0.19
CA PHE A 143 8.68 5.24 1.01
C PHE A 143 7.91 4.23 1.86
N TRP A 144 6.69 3.85 1.49
CA TRP A 144 5.85 2.96 2.30
C TRP A 144 6.56 1.64 2.64
N PHE A 145 7.26 1.01 1.70
CA PHE A 145 7.98 -0.25 1.99
C PHE A 145 9.04 -0.12 3.11
N LEU A 146 9.59 1.09 3.30
CA LEU A 146 10.65 1.35 4.28
C LEU A 146 10.14 2.07 5.54
N CYS A 147 9.12 2.90 5.40
CA CYS A 147 8.71 3.88 6.40
C CYS A 147 7.21 3.77 6.65
N PRO A 148 6.75 3.54 7.90
CA PRO A 148 5.33 3.47 8.24
C PRO A 148 4.61 4.83 8.19
N ARG A 149 5.34 5.91 7.88
CA ARG A 149 4.83 7.26 7.58
C ARG A 149 4.96 7.65 6.10
N HIS A 150 5.53 6.76 5.28
CA HIS A 150 5.70 6.87 3.82
C HIS A 150 6.61 8.01 3.32
N THR A 151 7.21 8.78 4.23
CA THR A 151 7.93 10.03 3.90
C THR A 151 9.43 10.01 4.21
N LEU A 152 9.92 9.02 4.97
CA LEU A 152 11.25 9.05 5.58
C LEU A 152 11.57 10.35 6.34
N ARG A 153 10.53 11.01 6.87
CA ARG A 153 10.69 12.17 7.75
C ARG A 153 10.29 11.80 9.18
N ARG A 154 11.05 12.30 10.15
CA ARG A 154 10.72 12.22 11.58
C ARG A 154 9.57 13.16 11.91
N THR A 155 8.97 13.02 13.09
CA THR A 155 7.88 13.90 13.51
C THR A 155 8.38 15.32 13.85
N SER A 156 9.68 15.46 14.11
CA SER A 156 10.38 16.75 14.17
C SER A 156 10.45 17.48 12.82
N GLY A 157 10.39 16.76 11.71
CA GLY A 157 10.60 17.29 10.36
C GLY A 157 11.96 16.91 9.75
N ASP A 158 12.89 16.37 10.54
CA ASP A 158 14.19 15.94 10.06
C ASP A 158 14.10 14.72 9.14
N ILE A 159 15.09 14.56 8.26
CA ILE A 159 15.23 13.36 7.44
C ILE A 159 15.62 12.18 8.35
N CYS A 160 14.96 11.04 8.15
CA CYS A 160 15.27 9.81 8.86
C CYS A 160 16.42 9.07 8.16
N THR A 161 17.53 8.86 8.87
CA THR A 161 18.74 8.21 8.34
C THR A 161 18.97 6.79 8.84
N ALA A 162 18.43 6.41 10.01
CA ALA A 162 18.71 5.12 10.66
C ALA A 162 17.59 4.09 10.52
N ASN A 163 16.34 4.54 10.26
CA ASN A 163 15.12 3.75 10.01
C ASN A 163 14.98 2.40 10.74
N THR A 164 15.49 2.29 11.96
CA THR A 164 15.41 1.07 12.77
C THR A 164 13.98 0.81 13.25
N ALA A 165 13.67 -0.41 13.67
CA ALA A 165 12.37 -0.73 14.25
C ALA A 165 12.02 0.15 15.46
N LEU A 166 13.01 0.43 16.31
CA LEU A 166 12.85 1.32 17.47
C LEU A 166 12.64 2.78 17.05
N ASP A 167 13.37 3.28 16.06
CA ASP A 167 13.15 4.62 15.50
C ASP A 167 11.75 4.78 14.92
N CYS A 168 11.27 3.76 14.20
CA CYS A 168 9.93 3.73 13.63
C CYS A 168 8.85 3.67 14.72
N ALA A 169 9.05 2.88 15.77
CA ALA A 169 8.15 2.82 16.92
C ALA A 169 8.07 4.18 17.62
N ARG A 170 9.22 4.80 17.90
CA ARG A 170 9.29 6.17 18.43
C ARG A 170 8.53 7.15 17.54
N CYS A 171 8.76 7.14 16.23
CA CYS A 171 8.08 8.04 15.30
C CYS A 171 6.55 7.89 15.39
N LYS A 172 6.04 6.66 15.48
CA LYS A 172 4.60 6.38 15.66
C LYS A 172 4.06 6.94 16.97
N PHE A 173 4.78 6.81 18.08
CA PHE A 173 4.35 7.45 19.32
C PHE A 173 4.37 8.98 19.23
N GLU A 174 5.42 9.55 18.64
CA GLU A 174 5.57 10.99 18.48
C GLU A 174 4.50 11.62 17.57
N GLU A 175 3.69 10.86 16.84
CA GLU A 175 2.49 11.37 16.16
C GLU A 175 1.45 11.91 17.16
N LYS A 176 1.42 11.38 18.40
CA LYS A 176 0.53 11.87 19.46
C LYS A 176 1.11 13.15 20.06
N ARG A 177 0.27 14.18 20.21
CA ARG A 177 0.66 15.52 20.71
C ARG A 177 1.51 15.50 21.98
N ARG A 178 1.19 14.60 22.93
CA ARG A 178 1.90 14.46 24.21
C ARG A 178 3.37 14.03 24.08
N TYR A 179 3.73 13.33 23.01
CA TYR A 179 5.11 12.93 22.73
C TYR A 179 5.77 13.84 21.68
N ARG A 180 4.97 14.39 20.76
CA ARG A 180 5.42 15.34 19.73
C ARG A 180 6.04 16.61 20.30
N LEU A 181 5.33 17.27 21.22
CA LEU A 181 5.72 18.59 21.70
C LEU A 181 7.04 18.53 22.50
N PRO A 182 7.27 17.56 23.41
CA PRO A 182 8.57 17.40 24.04
C PRO A 182 9.68 17.09 23.04
N ALA A 183 9.42 16.23 22.04
CA ALA A 183 10.42 15.89 21.01
C ALA A 183 10.85 17.10 20.18
N GLN A 184 9.94 18.05 19.91
CA GLN A 184 10.23 19.28 19.18
C GLN A 184 10.91 20.34 20.05
N LYS A 185 10.44 20.54 21.29
CA LYS A 185 10.90 21.63 22.17
C LYS A 185 12.17 21.29 22.97
N ALA A 186 12.38 20.02 23.29
CA ALA A 186 13.48 19.55 24.12
C ALA A 186 14.02 18.19 23.61
N PRO A 187 14.62 18.15 22.40
CA PRO A 187 14.97 16.90 21.72
C PRO A 187 15.95 16.02 22.53
N GLN A 188 16.90 16.62 23.25
CA GLN A 188 17.86 15.88 24.08
C GLN A 188 17.18 15.15 25.24
N LEU A 189 16.25 15.82 25.94
CA LEU A 189 15.49 15.22 27.04
C LEU A 189 14.54 14.14 26.52
N ALA A 190 13.88 14.39 25.39
CA ALA A 190 13.05 13.39 24.72
C ALA A 190 13.85 12.15 24.33
N ASN A 191 15.08 12.32 23.82
CA ASN A 191 15.97 11.19 23.51
C ASN A 191 16.29 10.35 24.74
N LEU A 192 16.57 10.99 25.88
CA LEU A 192 16.84 10.29 27.14
C LEU A 192 15.61 9.51 27.62
N LEU A 193 14.43 10.14 27.57
CA LEU A 193 13.15 9.50 27.90
C LEU A 193 12.88 8.28 27.02
N TRP A 194 13.10 8.39 25.71
CA TRP A 194 12.94 7.27 24.78
C TRP A 194 13.92 6.12 25.03
N ARG A 195 15.15 6.40 25.48
CA ARG A 195 16.10 5.36 25.90
C ARG A 195 15.56 4.59 27.12
N GLY A 196 15.02 5.30 28.11
CA GLY A 196 14.42 4.70 29.31
C GLY A 196 13.15 3.90 29.02
N LEU A 197 12.33 4.36 28.07
CA LEU A 197 11.06 3.71 27.70
C LEU A 197 11.24 2.52 26.75
N ARG A 198 12.44 2.21 26.27
CA ARG A 198 12.67 1.17 25.26
C ARG A 198 12.09 -0.19 25.63
N ALA A 199 12.21 -0.58 26.90
CA ALA A 199 11.72 -1.86 27.42
C ALA A 199 10.24 -1.80 27.89
N ALA A 200 9.63 -0.60 27.94
CA ALA A 200 8.25 -0.48 28.37
C ALA A 200 7.32 -1.22 27.40
N PRO A 201 6.35 -2.02 27.88
CA PRO A 201 5.50 -2.87 27.04
C PRO A 201 4.93 -2.21 25.77
N PRO A 202 4.30 -1.01 25.84
CA PRO A 202 3.77 -0.40 24.62
C PRO A 202 4.86 -0.08 23.58
N VAL A 203 6.07 0.25 24.02
CA VAL A 203 7.20 0.58 23.14
C VAL A 203 7.83 -0.68 22.57
N SER A 204 8.04 -1.70 23.40
CA SER A 204 8.63 -2.97 22.95
C SER A 204 7.69 -3.74 22.02
N GLU A 205 6.38 -3.75 22.28
CA GLU A 205 5.36 -4.33 21.39
C GLU A 205 5.31 -3.62 20.03
N THR A 206 5.29 -2.29 20.04
CA THR A 206 5.32 -1.50 18.80
C THR A 206 6.63 -1.73 18.04
N THR A 207 7.76 -1.83 18.75
CA THR A 207 9.06 -2.13 18.13
C THR A 207 9.05 -3.51 17.47
N ALA A 208 8.51 -4.53 18.15
CA ALA A 208 8.36 -5.87 17.58
C ALA A 208 7.47 -5.84 16.33
N GLU A 209 6.38 -5.05 16.34
CA GLU A 209 5.53 -4.89 15.17
C GLU A 209 6.24 -4.17 14.01
N MET A 210 7.07 -3.17 14.30
CA MET A 210 7.90 -2.52 13.27
C MET A 210 8.95 -3.47 12.68
N THR A 211 9.52 -4.38 13.48
CA THR A 211 10.39 -5.45 12.98
C THR A 211 9.62 -6.36 12.02
N ARG A 212 8.46 -6.90 12.44
CA ARG A 212 7.62 -7.75 11.59
C ARG A 212 7.25 -7.07 10.27
N ARG A 213 6.84 -5.80 10.35
CA ARG A 213 6.55 -4.97 9.17
C ARG A 213 7.75 -4.92 8.23
N ALA A 214 8.93 -4.59 8.75
CA ALA A 214 10.13 -4.48 7.94
C ALA A 214 10.46 -5.82 7.25
N ASP A 215 10.38 -6.93 7.98
CA ASP A 215 10.67 -8.26 7.45
C ASP A 215 9.70 -8.67 6.35
N VAL A 216 8.38 -8.51 6.59
CA VAL A 216 7.35 -8.83 5.59
C VAL A 216 7.51 -7.97 4.35
N LEU A 217 7.68 -6.66 4.49
CA LEU A 217 7.74 -5.75 3.35
C LEU A 217 9.04 -5.89 2.55
N LYS A 218 10.19 -6.10 3.21
CA LYS A 218 11.47 -6.38 2.53
C LYS A 218 11.40 -7.68 1.75
N THR A 219 10.91 -8.76 2.37
CA THR A 219 10.78 -10.07 1.71
C THR A 219 9.82 -10.00 0.54
N THR A 220 8.69 -9.32 0.70
CA THR A 220 7.68 -9.17 -0.36
C THR A 220 8.23 -8.33 -1.52
N LEU A 221 8.90 -7.21 -1.25
CA LEU A 221 9.47 -6.34 -2.28
C LEU A 221 10.63 -7.02 -3.04
N ALA A 222 11.43 -7.85 -2.36
CA ALA A 222 12.50 -8.62 -3.01
C ALA A 222 11.98 -9.68 -4.01
N SER A 223 10.67 -9.97 -4.00
CA SER A 223 10.05 -10.98 -4.85
C SER A 223 9.43 -10.42 -6.15
N VAL A 224 9.54 -9.10 -6.39
CA VAL A 224 8.89 -8.41 -7.52
C VAL A 224 9.90 -7.59 -8.31
N ASP A 225 9.58 -7.30 -9.57
CA ASP A 225 10.38 -6.41 -10.40
C ASP A 225 10.05 -4.96 -10.04
N VAL A 226 11.08 -4.16 -9.71
CA VAL A 226 10.90 -2.75 -9.36
C VAL A 226 11.16 -1.89 -10.60
N ALA A 227 10.17 -1.08 -10.97
CA ALA A 227 10.20 -0.17 -12.12
C ALA A 227 10.51 1.28 -11.71
#